data_AF-A0A9E4HFC0-F1
#
_entry.id   AF-A0A9E4HFC0-F1
#
_cell.length_a   1.000
_cell.length_b   1.000
_cell.length_c   1.000
_cell.angle_alpha   90.00
_cell.angle_beta   90.00
_cell.angle_gamma   90.00
#
_symmetry.space_group_name_H-M   'P 1'
#
loop_
_entity.id
_entity.type
_entity.pdbx_description
1 polymer ?
#
loop_
_entity_poly.entity_id
_entity_poly.type
_entity_poly.pdbx_seq_one_letter_code
_entity_poly.pdbx_strand_id
1 'polypeptide(L)' 'MRSILLIAFIALVGNSAQAQWYPVTSGTTEHLHDIVFIDEDTGYCGGGGNRYGELGPNDSGVILRTTDGGESWETIF' A
#
# COMPACT_ATOMS: atom_id res chain seq x y z
N MET A 1 -5.74 40.73 22.25
CA MET A 1 -5.02 40.62 20.96
C MET A 1 -3.79 39.69 21.01
N ARG A 2 -3.06 39.54 22.13
CA ARG A 2 -1.92 38.60 22.21
C ARG A 2 -2.30 37.10 22.22
N SER A 3 -3.49 36.74 22.75
CA SER A 3 -3.93 35.33 22.82
C SER A 3 -4.50 34.76 21.52
N ILE A 4 -5.05 35.60 20.64
CA ILE A 4 -5.61 35.15 19.34
C ILE A 4 -4.49 34.74 18.38
N LEU A 5 -3.33 35.41 18.43
CA LEU A 5 -2.14 35.08 17.63
C LEU A 5 -1.53 33.73 18.02
N LEU A 6 -1.64 33.30 19.29
CA LEU A 6 -1.10 32.02 19.76
C LEU A 6 -1.96 30.82 19.32
N ILE A 7 -3.29 31.00 19.27
CA ILE A 7 -4.23 29.98 18.78
C ILE A 7 -4.10 29.80 17.27
N ALA A 8 -3.95 30.90 16.52
CA ALA A 8 -3.68 30.85 15.08
C ALA A 8 -2.33 30.18 14.76
N PHE A 9 -1.31 30.37 15.62
CA PHE A 9 -0.02 29.72 15.47
C PHE A 9 -0.13 28.20 15.66
N ILE A 10 -0.80 27.72 16.71
CA ILE A 10 -1.01 26.28 16.98
C ILE A 10 -1.83 25.60 15.86
N ALA A 11 -2.83 26.28 15.29
CA ALA A 11 -3.60 25.76 14.16
C ALA A 11 -2.77 25.62 12.86
N LEU A 12 -1.66 26.36 12.72
CA LEU A 12 -0.74 26.26 11.58
C LEU A 12 0.38 25.21 11.79
N VAL A 13 0.72 24.83 13.02
CA VAL A 13 1.78 23.83 13.30
C VAL A 13 1.25 22.39 13.41
N GLY A 14 -0.08 22.20 13.36
CA GLY A 14 -0.75 20.95 13.71
C GLY A 14 -1.07 19.97 12.56
N ASN A 15 -0.64 20.23 11.33
CA ASN A 15 -0.69 19.22 10.27
C ASN A 15 0.63 18.45 10.26
N SER A 16 0.92 17.72 11.34
CA SER A 16 1.79 16.56 11.16
C SER A 16 1.03 15.64 10.22
N ALA A 17 1.43 15.60 8.95
CA ALA A 17 1.05 14.55 8.02
C ALA A 17 1.62 13.25 8.61
N GLN A 18 0.88 12.67 9.55
CA GLN A 18 1.14 11.34 10.04
C GLN A 18 0.81 10.43 8.85
N ALA A 19 1.83 10.01 8.11
CA ALA A 19 1.68 8.88 7.22
C ALA A 19 1.20 7.72 8.10
N GLN A 20 -0.09 7.41 8.02
CA GLN A 20 -0.67 6.30 8.75
C GLN A 20 -0.79 5.12 7.80
N TRP A 21 -0.27 3.98 8.25
CA TRP A 21 -0.49 2.72 7.57
C TRP A 21 -1.97 2.35 7.72
N TYR A 22 -2.68 2.25 6.60
CA TYR A 22 -4.00 1.63 6.55
C TYR A 22 -3.90 0.35 5.71
N PRO A 23 -4.64 -0.71 6.10
CA PRO A 23 -4.65 -1.94 5.33
C PRO A 23 -5.37 -1.72 3.99
N VAL A 24 -4.77 -2.21 2.91
CA VAL A 24 -5.39 -2.29 1.58
C VAL A 24 -5.68 -3.76 1.28
N THR A 25 -6.87 -4.05 0.78
CA THR A 25 -7.26 -5.40 0.37
C THR A 25 -6.54 -5.76 -0.93
N SER A 26 -5.76 -6.85 -0.93
CA SER A 26 -5.03 -7.34 -2.10
C SER A 26 -5.89 -8.13 -3.10
N GLY A 27 -7.06 -8.61 -2.67
CA GLY A 27 -7.93 -9.46 -3.49
C GLY A 27 -7.50 -10.93 -3.61
N THR A 28 -6.42 -11.34 -2.93
CA THR A 28 -5.91 -12.73 -2.93
C THR A 28 -5.56 -13.21 -1.53
N THR A 29 -5.57 -14.53 -1.32
CA THR A 29 -5.07 -15.20 -0.10
C THR A 29 -3.63 -15.68 -0.24
N GLU A 30 -3.04 -15.58 -1.43
CA GLU A 30 -1.65 -15.93 -1.67
C GLU A 30 -0.69 -14.99 -0.94
N HIS A 31 0.50 -15.49 -0.60
CA HIS A 31 1.55 -14.68 -0.01
C HIS A 31 2.19 -13.77 -1.07
N LEU A 32 2.20 -12.45 -0.81
CA LEU A 32 2.85 -11.46 -1.66
C LEU A 32 4.31 -11.29 -1.21
N HIS A 33 5.25 -11.42 -2.14
CA HIS A 33 6.68 -11.49 -1.83
C HIS A 33 7.48 -10.31 -2.36
N ASP A 34 7.00 -9.65 -3.43
CA ASP A 34 7.71 -8.54 -4.04
C ASP A 34 6.74 -7.52 -4.67
N ILE A 35 7.20 -6.28 -4.81
CA ILE A 35 6.46 -5.16 -5.39
C ILE A 35 7.38 -4.22 -6.14
N VAL A 36 6.94 -3.80 -7.33
CA VAL A 36 7.68 -2.84 -8.17
C VAL A 36 6.72 -1.81 -8.77
N PHE A 37 7.15 -0.55 -8.79
CA PHE A 37 6.46 0.54 -9.47
C PHE A 37 7.29 0.97 -10.69
N ILE A 38 6.63 1.11 -11.84
CA ILE A 38 7.25 1.59 -13.08
C ILE A 38 7.09 3.10 -13.26
N ASP A 39 6.08 3.67 -12.60
CA ASP A 39 5.82 5.11 -12.44
C ASP A 39 5.05 5.35 -11.13
N GLU A 40 4.58 6.57 -10.88
CA GLU A 40 3.91 6.94 -9.62
C GLU A 40 2.55 6.27 -9.41
N ASP A 41 1.88 5.86 -10.49
CA ASP A 41 0.53 5.32 -10.45
C ASP A 41 0.51 3.80 -10.70
N THR A 42 1.42 3.31 -11.54
CA THR A 42 1.43 1.95 -12.05
C THR A 42 2.45 1.07 -11.34
N GLY A 43 1.95 0.04 -10.69
CA GLY A 43 2.74 -0.93 -9.95
C GLY A 43 2.25 -2.36 -10.12
N TYR A 44 3.15 -3.30 -9.81
CA TYR A 44 2.91 -4.73 -9.87
C TYR A 44 3.37 -5.39 -8.58
N CYS A 45 2.58 -6.33 -8.08
CA CYS A 45 2.91 -7.12 -6.91
C CYS A 45 2.85 -8.60 -7.28
N GLY A 46 3.91 -9.34 -6.96
CA GLY A 46 4.07 -10.75 -7.28
C GLY A 46 4.12 -11.61 -6.03
N GLY A 47 3.56 -12.81 -6.13
CA GLY A 47 3.48 -13.72 -5.00
C GLY A 47 3.13 -15.15 -5.38
N GLY A 48 2.78 -15.93 -4.35
CA GLY A 48 2.37 -17.31 -4.45
C GLY A 48 3.09 -18.19 -3.45
N GLY A 49 2.57 -19.39 -3.24
CA GLY A 49 3.18 -20.34 -2.32
C GLY A 49 3.07 -19.93 -0.87
N ASN A 50 3.86 -20.56 -0.02
CA ASN A 50 3.88 -20.24 1.41
C ASN A 50 4.61 -18.91 1.69
N ARG A 51 4.60 -18.48 2.96
CA ARG A 51 5.29 -17.24 3.42
C ARG A 51 6.80 -17.17 3.18
N TYR A 52 7.42 -18.26 2.73
CA TYR A 52 8.84 -18.35 2.40
C TYR A 52 9.10 -18.42 0.89
N GLY A 53 8.04 -18.37 0.06
CA GLY A 53 8.14 -18.47 -1.40
C GLY A 53 8.32 -19.91 -1.91
N GLU A 54 8.10 -20.92 -1.07
CA GLU A 54 8.12 -22.32 -1.50
C GLU A 54 6.75 -22.73 -2.06
N LEU A 55 6.75 -23.44 -3.18
CA LEU A 55 5.53 -23.94 -3.82
C LEU A 55 5.21 -25.36 -3.34
N GLY A 56 4.05 -25.51 -2.72
CA GLY A 56 3.38 -26.78 -2.50
C GLY A 56 2.64 -27.26 -3.76
N PRO A 57 2.12 -28.50 -3.73
CA PRO A 57 1.47 -29.12 -4.89
C PRO A 57 0.16 -28.43 -5.34
N ASN A 58 -0.41 -27.56 -4.50
CA ASN A 58 -1.65 -26.83 -4.79
C ASN A 58 -1.44 -25.31 -4.82
N ASP A 59 -0.19 -24.85 -4.74
CA ASP A 59 0.10 -23.42 -4.69
C ASP A 59 0.13 -22.86 -6.11
N SER A 60 -0.34 -21.63 -6.28
CA SER A 60 -0.36 -20.91 -7.55
C SER A 60 0.39 -19.59 -7.43
N GLY A 61 0.99 -19.14 -8.53
CA GLY A 61 1.52 -17.78 -8.61
C GLY A 61 0.38 -16.77 -8.71
N VAL A 62 0.60 -15.55 -8.21
CA VAL A 62 -0.32 -14.43 -8.38
C VAL A 62 0.44 -13.21 -8.88
N ILE A 63 -0.17 -12.46 -9.80
CA ILE A 63 0.29 -11.11 -10.16
C ILE A 63 -0.87 -10.14 -9.99
N LEU A 64 -0.63 -9.11 -9.18
CA LEU A 64 -1.54 -7.99 -8.99
C LEU A 64 -1.00 -6.76 -9.73
N ARG A 65 -1.90 -5.90 -10.18
CA ARG A 65 -1.59 -4.59 -10.78
C ARG A 65 -2.38 -3.49 -10.08
N THR A 66 -1.73 -2.34 -9.90
CA THR A 66 -2.37 -1.06 -9.57
C THR A 66 -2.12 -0.04 -10.69
N THR A 67 -3.03 0.91 -10.84
CA THR A 67 -2.89 2.11 -11.71
C THR A 67 -3.31 3.37 -10.95
N ASP A 68 -3.32 3.32 -9.62
CA ASP A 68 -3.76 4.39 -8.70
C ASP A 68 -2.80 4.54 -7.51
N GLY A 69 -1.50 4.27 -7.72
CA GLY A 69 -0.47 4.45 -6.70
C GLY A 69 -0.54 3.41 -5.56
N GLY A 70 -1.26 2.32 -5.78
CA GLY A 70 -1.46 1.25 -4.79
C GLY A 70 -2.67 1.45 -3.88
N GLU A 71 -3.57 2.39 -4.19
CA GLU A 71 -4.86 2.53 -3.50
C GLU A 71 -5.77 1.31 -3.74
N SER A 72 -5.73 0.72 -4.93
CA SER A 72 -6.42 -0.53 -5.26
C SER A 72 -5.56 -1.46 -6.14
N TRP A 73 -5.85 -2.76 -6.04
CA TRP A 73 -5.10 -3.82 -6.73
C TRP A 73 -6.06 -4.78 -7.44
N GLU A 74 -5.74 -5.13 -8.68
CA GLU A 74 -6.48 -6.09 -9.50
C GLU A 74 -5.59 -7.29 -9.82
N THR A 75 -6.11 -8.51 -9.63
CA THR A 75 -5.45 -9.74 -10.07
C THR A 75 -5.47 -9.84 -11.60
N ILE A 76 -4.29 -9.95 -12.20
CA ILE A 76 -4.11 -10.06 -13.66
C ILE A 76 -3.50 -11.41 -14.09
N PHE A 77 -3.12 -12.25 -13.13
CA PHE A 77 -2.68 -13.63 -13.33
C PHE A 77 -3.00 -14.46 -12.09
#